data_AF-A0A835D208-F1
#
_entry.id   AF-A0A835D208-F1
#
_cell.length_a   1.000
_cell.length_b   1.000
_cell.length_c   1.000
_cell.angle_alpha   90.00
_cell.angle_beta   90.00
_cell.angle_gamma   90.00
#
_symmetry.space_group_name_H-M   'P 1'
#
loop_
_entity.id
_entity.type
_entity.pdbx_description
1 polymer ?
#
loop_
_entity_poly.entity_id
_entity_poly.type
_entity_poly.pdbx_seq_one_letter_code
_entity_poly.pdbx_strand_id
1 'polypeptide(L)'
;MAKSDVKLLGLWVSPFVIRAQIALNIKSISYEFLQETFGSKCKLIPSLLGKFVVLEEAFERCSKGKGYFGGEKIGCLDIALGSFLGWISVTEKMIGTKLIDEAKTPCLVGWVERFCADSEVKEVMPEIEKLEEFAKLL
;
A
#
# COMPACT_ATOMS: atom_id res chain seq x y z
N MET A 1 12.60 -23.79 27.26
CA MET A 1 12.66 -23.71 25.78
C MET A 1 13.42 -22.44 25.43
N ALA A 2 14.48 -22.54 24.63
CA ALA A 2 15.29 -21.38 24.25
C ALA A 2 14.45 -20.42 23.37
N LYS A 3 14.51 -19.13 23.69
CA LYS A 3 13.89 -18.07 22.90
C LYS A 3 14.63 -18.00 21.57
N SER A 4 13.94 -18.18 20.44
CA SER A 4 14.53 -17.97 19.11
C SER A 4 14.69 -16.47 18.86
N ASP A 5 15.91 -16.03 18.56
CA ASP A 5 16.18 -14.61 18.23
C ASP A 5 15.68 -14.21 16.84
N VAL A 6 15.35 -15.19 15.99
CA VAL A 6 14.88 -14.97 14.62
C VAL A 6 13.36 -14.93 14.58
N LYS A 7 12.80 -13.84 14.04
CA LYS A 7 11.36 -13.68 13.78
C LYS A 7 11.12 -13.68 12.28
N LEU A 8 10.26 -14.58 11.81
CA LEU A 8 9.82 -14.63 10.43
C LEU A 8 8.41 -14.02 10.33
N LEU A 9 8.34 -12.82 9.76
CA LEU A 9 7.08 -12.12 9.50
C LEU A 9 6.54 -12.52 8.12
N GLY A 10 5.26 -12.86 8.05
CA GLY A 10 4.55 -12.87 6.78
C GLY A 10 3.37 -13.83 6.73
N LEU A 11 2.76 -13.91 5.56
CA LEU A 11 1.59 -14.73 5.28
C LEU A 11 2.01 -16.19 5.03
N TRP A 12 1.41 -17.18 5.70
CA TRP A 12 1.73 -18.61 5.52
C TRP A 12 1.61 -19.12 4.08
N VAL A 13 0.71 -18.56 3.25
CA VAL A 13 0.60 -18.91 1.82
C VAL A 13 1.62 -18.20 0.93
N SER A 14 2.37 -17.23 1.46
CA SER A 14 3.32 -16.46 0.66
C SER A 14 4.47 -17.35 0.20
N PRO A 15 4.74 -17.44 -1.12
CA PRO A 15 5.87 -18.21 -1.63
C PRO A 15 7.23 -17.67 -1.12
N PHE A 16 7.30 -16.41 -0.69
CA PHE A 16 8.49 -15.83 -0.05
C PHE A 16 8.70 -16.35 1.37
N VAL A 17 7.62 -16.43 2.16
CA VAL A 17 7.65 -16.98 3.53
C VAL A 17 7.94 -18.47 3.51
N ILE A 18 7.31 -19.21 2.60
CA ILE A 18 7.55 -20.66 2.43
C ILE A 18 9.03 -20.93 2.12
N ARG A 19 9.65 -20.14 1.21
CA ARG A 19 11.10 -20.25 0.93
C ARG A 19 11.96 -19.99 2.17
N ALA A 20 11.61 -18.98 2.97
CA ALA A 20 12.33 -18.68 4.20
C ALA A 20 12.18 -19.80 5.25
N GLN A 21 10.98 -20.34 5.43
CA GLN A 21 10.72 -21.48 6.33
C GLN A 21 11.52 -22.72 5.91
N ILE A 22 11.53 -23.06 4.61
CA ILE A 22 12.32 -24.18 4.08
C ILE A 22 13.82 -23.96 4.38
N ALA A 23 14.35 -22.77 4.11
CA ALA A 23 15.76 -22.46 4.36
C ALA A 23 16.13 -22.56 5.85
N LEU A 24 15.30 -22.01 6.74
CA LEU A 24 15.51 -22.05 8.19
C LEU A 24 15.45 -23.47 8.73
N ASN A 25 14.50 -24.29 8.25
CA ASN A 25 14.37 -25.69 8.61
C ASN A 25 15.58 -26.52 8.16
N ILE A 26 16.03 -26.35 6.91
CA ILE A 26 17.24 -27.01 6.40
C ILE A 26 18.47 -26.64 7.25
N LYS A 27 18.54 -25.38 7.71
CA LYS A 27 19.65 -24.90 8.54
C LYS A 27 19.49 -25.19 10.03
N SER A 28 18.39 -25.83 10.45
CA SER A 28 18.06 -26.10 11.87
C SER A 28 18.11 -24.84 12.75
N ILE A 29 17.74 -23.68 12.18
CA ILE A 29 17.64 -22.42 12.91
C ILE A 29 16.24 -22.33 13.51
N SER A 30 16.14 -22.15 14.83
CA SER A 30 14.85 -21.90 15.47
C SER A 30 14.35 -20.50 15.13
N TYR A 31 13.06 -20.39 14.81
CA TYR A 31 12.42 -19.13 14.50
C TYR A 31 11.02 -19.06 15.08
N GLU A 32 10.61 -17.85 15.43
CA GLU A 32 9.23 -17.52 15.77
C GLU A 32 8.53 -17.08 14.48
N PHE A 33 7.54 -17.86 14.02
CA PHE A 33 6.71 -17.45 12.89
C PHE A 33 5.58 -16.54 13.37
N LEU A 34 5.60 -15.30 12.88
CA LEU A 34 4.54 -14.34 13.15
C LEU A 34 3.68 -14.24 11.90
N GLN A 35 2.59 -15.01 11.94
CA GLN A 35 1.57 -15.00 10.90
C GLN A 35 0.98 -13.61 10.74
N GLU A 36 1.27 -12.98 9.60
CA GLU A 36 0.58 -11.77 9.18
C GLU A 36 -0.78 -12.19 8.63
N THR A 37 -1.82 -12.08 9.44
CA THR A 37 -3.18 -12.07 8.93
C THR A 37 -3.50 -10.65 8.47
N PHE A 38 -4.02 -10.50 7.25
CA PHE A 38 -4.72 -9.28 6.80
C PHE A 38 -5.91 -8.89 7.72
N GLY A 39 -6.16 -9.65 8.79
CA GLY A 39 -7.19 -9.45 9.81
C GLY A 39 -6.81 -8.54 10.98
N SER A 40 -5.52 -8.25 11.25
CA SER A 40 -5.16 -7.25 12.28
C SER A 40 -5.10 -5.82 11.73
N LYS A 41 -6.11 -5.44 10.95
CA LYS A 41 -6.23 -4.12 10.28
C LYS A 41 -6.01 -2.96 11.27
N CYS A 42 -6.62 -3.01 12.45
CA CYS A 42 -6.58 -1.90 13.42
C CYS A 42 -5.19 -1.50 13.92
N LYS A 43 -4.22 -2.43 14.04
CA LYS A 43 -2.88 -2.08 14.55
C LYS A 43 -2.01 -1.39 13.49
N LEU A 44 -2.27 -1.63 12.20
CA LEU A 44 -1.50 -1.09 11.10
C LEU A 44 -2.09 0.20 10.52
N ILE A 45 -3.39 0.48 10.74
CA ILE A 45 -4.05 1.70 10.27
C ILE A 45 -3.32 2.98 10.70
N PRO A 46 -2.94 3.18 11.98
CA PRO A 46 -2.25 4.42 12.38
C PRO A 46 -0.89 4.59 11.68
N SER A 47 -0.14 3.48 11.53
CA SER A 47 1.14 3.49 10.81
C SER A 47 0.96 3.79 9.32
N LEU A 48 -0.07 3.22 8.70
CA LEU A 48 -0.38 3.44 7.29
C LEU A 48 -0.80 4.89 7.05
N LEU A 49 -1.70 5.43 7.88
CA LEU A 49 -2.10 6.84 7.83
C LEU A 49 -0.90 7.78 7.97
N GLY A 50 0.01 7.50 8.91
CA GLY A 50 1.23 8.29 9.08
C GLY A 50 2.12 8.31 7.83
N LYS A 51 2.17 7.20 7.06
CA LYS A 51 2.92 7.15 5.80
C LYS A 51 2.31 8.03 4.71
N PHE A 52 0.98 8.15 4.66
CA PHE A 52 0.31 9.05 3.70
C PHE A 52 0.53 10.53 4.04
N VAL A 53 0.60 10.88 5.33
CA VAL A 53 0.98 12.24 5.75
C VAL A 53 2.43 12.57 5.35
N VAL A 54 3.36 11.64 5.52
CA VAL A 54 4.74 11.84 5.02
C VAL A 54 4.78 11.95 3.49
N LEU A 55 3.92 11.20 2.79
CA LEU A 55 3.80 11.28 1.34
C LEU A 55 3.22 12.63 0.89
N GLU A 56 2.27 13.20 1.64
CA GLU A 56 1.73 14.55 1.44
C GLU A 56 2.85 15.60 1.49
N GLU A 57 3.66 15.61 2.55
CA GLU A 57 4.80 16.53 2.68
C GLU A 57 5.81 16.36 1.52
N ALA A 58 6.05 15.11 1.11
CA ALA A 58 6.91 14.82 -0.04
C ALA A 58 6.30 15.34 -1.34
N PHE A 59 4.98 15.22 -1.51
CA PHE A 59 4.25 15.74 -2.67
C PHE A 59 4.37 17.26 -2.73
N GLU A 60 4.10 17.99 -1.65
CA GLU A 60 4.21 19.44 -1.60
C GLU A 60 5.62 19.91 -1.98
N ARG A 61 6.65 19.28 -1.40
CA ARG A 61 8.04 19.63 -1.67
C ARG A 61 8.46 19.35 -3.11
N CYS A 62 8.06 18.21 -3.67
CA CYS A 62 8.46 17.78 -5.01
C CYS A 62 7.69 18.53 -6.10
N SER A 63 6.37 18.69 -5.92
CA SER A 63 5.48 19.35 -6.88
C SER A 63 5.73 20.85 -6.97
N LYS A 64 6.25 21.48 -5.90
CA LYS A 64 6.42 22.95 -5.81
C LYS A 64 5.10 23.69 -6.12
N GLY A 65 3.98 23.14 -5.64
CA GLY A 65 2.64 23.69 -5.88
C GLY A 65 2.05 23.39 -7.26
N LYS A 66 2.65 22.48 -8.02
CA LYS A 66 2.10 22.00 -9.30
C LYS A 66 1.23 20.75 -9.11
N GLY A 67 0.57 20.33 -10.19
CA GLY A 67 -0.46 19.28 -10.14
C GLY A 67 0.06 17.87 -9.86
N TYR A 68 1.35 17.60 -10.13
CA TYR A 68 1.98 16.28 -10.12
C TYR A 68 3.33 16.31 -9.39
N PHE A 69 3.84 15.14 -9.00
CA PHE A 69 5.16 15.03 -8.36
C PHE A 69 6.29 15.50 -9.28
N GLY A 70 6.14 15.27 -10.60
CA GLY A 70 7.04 15.77 -11.64
C GLY A 70 6.82 17.24 -12.03
N GLY A 71 5.88 17.94 -11.39
CA GLY A 71 5.51 19.30 -11.73
C GLY A 71 4.21 19.36 -12.53
N GLU A 72 4.30 19.74 -13.80
CA GLU A 72 3.12 20.05 -14.64
C GLU A 72 2.52 18.85 -15.38
N LYS A 73 3.28 17.77 -15.54
CA LYS A 73 2.85 16.57 -16.28
C LYS A 73 3.02 15.33 -15.41
N ILE A 74 2.23 14.30 -15.71
CA ILE A 74 2.38 12.96 -15.13
C ILE A 74 3.81 12.47 -15.39
N GLY A 75 4.56 12.23 -14.31
CA GLY A 75 5.91 11.69 -14.35
C GLY A 75 5.97 10.23 -13.87
N CYS A 76 7.17 9.66 -13.83
CA CYS A 76 7.37 8.28 -13.40
C CYS A 76 6.87 8.03 -11.96
N LEU A 77 7.03 9.00 -11.06
CA LEU A 77 6.57 8.87 -9.68
C LEU A 77 5.05 8.90 -9.60
N ASP A 78 4.39 9.75 -10.38
CA ASP A 78 2.93 9.79 -10.49
C ASP A 78 2.38 8.46 -11.02
N ILE A 79 3.01 7.87 -12.04
CA ILE A 79 2.62 6.56 -12.58
C ILE A 79 2.81 5.46 -11.53
N ALA A 80 3.97 5.44 -10.87
CA ALA A 80 4.29 4.43 -9.87
C ALA A 80 3.27 4.45 -8.72
N LEU A 81 3.00 5.62 -8.14
CA LEU A 81 2.03 5.78 -7.05
C LEU A 81 0.58 5.63 -7.54
N GLY A 82 0.28 6.21 -8.69
CA GLY A 82 -1.05 6.22 -9.31
C GLY A 82 -1.57 4.82 -9.63
N SER A 83 -0.68 3.91 -10.05
CA SER A 83 -1.02 2.50 -10.30
C SER A 83 -1.55 1.75 -9.07
N PHE A 84 -1.23 2.24 -7.86
CA PHE A 84 -1.75 1.68 -6.62
C PHE A 84 -3.11 2.24 -6.19
N LEU A 85 -3.64 3.29 -6.84
CA LEU A 85 -4.87 3.96 -6.39
C LEU A 85 -6.10 3.06 -6.37
N GLY A 86 -6.20 2.11 -7.31
CA GLY A 86 -7.25 1.09 -7.28
C GLY A 86 -7.15 0.23 -6.02
N TRP A 87 -5.95 -0.24 -5.69
CA TRP A 87 -5.69 -1.05 -4.50
C TRP A 87 -5.83 -0.28 -3.19
N ILE A 88 -5.47 1.00 -3.18
CA ILE A 88 -5.73 1.90 -2.05
C ILE A 88 -7.25 1.99 -1.82
N SER A 89 -8.03 2.23 -2.87
CA SER A 89 -9.49 2.32 -2.79
C SER A 89 -10.14 1.02 -2.26
N VAL A 90 -9.67 -0.14 -2.72
CA VAL A 90 -10.09 -1.46 -2.19
C VAL A 90 -9.71 -1.59 -0.72
N THR A 91 -8.49 -1.19 -0.36
CA THR A 91 -8.02 -1.23 1.04
C THR A 91 -8.90 -0.35 1.94
N GLU A 92 -9.21 0.88 1.51
CA GLU A 92 -10.10 1.80 2.23
C GLU A 92 -11.49 1.19 2.45
N LYS A 93 -12.09 0.56 1.43
CA LYS A 93 -13.36 -0.18 1.56
C LYS A 93 -13.25 -1.32 2.58
N MET A 94 -12.17 -2.09 2.53
CA MET A 94 -11.96 -3.24 3.40
C MET A 94 -11.69 -2.87 4.87
N ILE A 95 -11.10 -1.70 5.15
CA ILE A 95 -10.82 -1.22 6.51
C ILE A 95 -11.86 -0.22 7.03
N GLY A 96 -12.73 0.32 6.17
CA GLY A 96 -13.73 1.32 6.52
C GLY A 96 -13.14 2.67 6.92
N THR A 97 -11.95 3.03 6.42
CA THR A 97 -11.22 4.25 6.76
C THR A 97 -10.50 4.78 5.53
N LYS A 98 -10.55 6.10 5.32
CA LYS A 98 -9.82 6.79 4.25
C LYS A 98 -8.34 6.93 4.58
N LEU A 99 -7.50 6.53 3.62
CA LEU A 99 -6.04 6.63 3.70
C LEU A 99 -5.55 7.94 3.08
N ILE A 100 -6.18 8.33 1.96
CA ILE A 100 -6.04 9.66 1.36
C ILE A 100 -7.33 10.42 1.70
N ASP A 101 -7.20 11.45 2.53
CA ASP A 101 -8.32 12.15 3.15
C ASP A 101 -8.08 13.65 3.14
N GLU A 102 -9.10 14.43 2.78
CA GLU A 102 -8.98 15.89 2.62
C GLU A 102 -8.49 16.60 3.89
N ALA A 103 -8.84 16.08 5.09
CA ALA A 103 -8.43 16.72 6.34
C ALA A 103 -6.95 16.50 6.68
N LYS A 104 -6.30 15.49 6.09
CA LYS A 104 -4.91 15.10 6.42
C LYS A 104 -3.95 15.22 5.25
N THR A 105 -4.43 15.00 4.04
CA THR A 105 -3.64 14.93 2.81
C THR A 105 -4.35 15.65 1.65
N PRO A 106 -4.69 16.94 1.79
CA PRO A 106 -5.48 17.68 0.79
C PRO A 106 -4.78 17.80 -0.58
N CYS A 107 -3.46 17.94 -0.63
CA CYS A 107 -2.72 18.02 -1.88
C CYS A 107 -2.74 16.69 -2.62
N LEU A 108 -2.61 15.57 -1.90
CA LEU A 108 -2.75 14.23 -2.47
C LEU A 108 -4.18 13.96 -2.94
N VAL A 109 -5.22 14.44 -2.25
CA VAL A 109 -6.61 14.34 -2.76
C VAL A 109 -6.71 15.03 -4.12
N GLY A 110 -6.27 16.29 -4.22
CA GLY A 110 -6.29 17.00 -5.49
C GLY A 110 -5.43 16.32 -6.57
N TRP A 111 -4.32 15.69 -6.18
CA TRP A 111 -3.49 14.90 -7.11
C TRP A 111 -4.22 13.66 -7.60
N VAL A 112 -4.89 12.91 -6.72
CA VAL A 112 -5.69 11.72 -7.10
C VAL A 112 -6.78 12.10 -8.08
N GLU A 113 -7.52 13.17 -7.80
CA GLU A 113 -8.60 13.66 -8.68
C GLU A 113 -8.07 13.99 -10.08
N ARG A 114 -6.96 14.75 -10.16
CA ARG A 114 -6.33 15.10 -11.44
C ARG A 114 -5.77 13.90 -12.18
N PHE A 115 -5.10 13.00 -11.45
CA PHE A 115 -4.50 11.80 -12.03
C PHE A 115 -5.56 10.85 -12.60
N CYS A 116 -6.65 10.59 -11.86
CA CYS A 116 -7.73 9.72 -12.32
C CYS A 116 -8.62 10.36 -13.41
N ALA A 117 -8.65 11.69 -13.52
CA ALA A 117 -9.38 12.41 -14.55
C ALA A 117 -8.63 12.49 -15.90
N ASP A 118 -7.33 12.21 -15.91
CA ASP A 118 -6.51 12.16 -17.13
C ASP A 118 -7.03 11.09 -18.10
N SER A 119 -7.12 11.42 -19.39
CA SER A 119 -7.74 10.56 -20.40
C SER A 119 -7.05 9.21 -20.54
N GLU A 120 -5.72 9.18 -20.49
CA GLU A 120 -4.91 7.99 -20.67
C GLU A 120 -4.95 7.11 -19.43
N VAL A 121 -4.99 7.73 -18.23
CA VAL A 121 -5.10 7.01 -16.97
C VAL A 121 -6.49 6.40 -16.79
N LYS A 122 -7.54 7.18 -17.06
CA LYS A 122 -8.93 6.74 -16.84
C LYS A 122 -9.27 5.45 -17.59
N GLU A 123 -8.76 5.30 -18.80
CA GLU A 123 -8.99 4.12 -19.65
C GLU A 123 -8.38 2.83 -19.09
N VAL A 124 -7.34 2.93 -18.25
CA VAL A 124 -6.63 1.76 -17.69
C VAL A 124 -6.93 1.52 -16.21
N MET A 125 -7.60 2.47 -15.54
CA MET A 125 -7.92 2.33 -14.12
C MET A 125 -8.95 1.20 -13.91
N PRO A 126 -8.68 0.26 -12.98
CA PRO A 126 -9.56 -0.87 -12.78
C PRO A 126 -10.87 -0.46 -12.11
N GLU A 127 -11.96 -1.13 -12.47
CA GLU A 127 -13.20 -1.08 -11.69
C GLU A 127 -12.93 -1.58 -10.27
N ILE A 128 -13.25 -0.76 -9.27
CA ILE A 128 -12.91 -1.04 -7.87
C ILE A 128 -13.62 -2.30 -7.38
N GLU A 129 -14.84 -2.56 -7.84
CA GLU A 129 -15.64 -3.74 -7.51
C GLU A 129 -14.95 -5.02 -7.99
N LYS A 130 -14.47 -5.05 -9.24
CA LYS A 130 -13.73 -6.20 -9.80
C LYS A 130 -12.41 -6.42 -9.05
N LEU A 131 -11.72 -5.34 -8.71
CA LEU A 131 -10.47 -5.41 -7.96
C LEU A 131 -10.69 -5.90 -6.52
N GLU A 132 -11.80 -5.51 -5.90
CA GLU A 132 -12.21 -5.97 -4.57
C GLU A 132 -12.57 -7.46 -4.57
N GLU A 133 -13.31 -7.93 -5.58
CA GLU A 133 -13.57 -9.37 -5.78
C GLU A 133 -12.27 -10.15 -5.92
N PHE A 134 -11.36 -9.67 -6.76
CA PHE A 134 -10.04 -10.27 -6.92
C PHE A 134 -9.23 -10.26 -5.60
N ALA A 135 -9.31 -9.20 -4.80
CA ALA A 135 -8.65 -9.11 -3.50
C ALA A 135 -9.17 -10.15 -2.49
N LYS A 136 -10.44 -10.55 -2.58
CA LYS A 136 -11.03 -11.61 -1.73
C LYS A 136 -10.55 -13.01 -2.10
N LEU A 137 -9.96 -13.18 -3.29
CA LEU A 137 -9.39 -14.44 -3.77
C LEU A 137 -7.92 -14.63 -3.36
N LEU A 138 -7.28 -13.58 -2.83
CA LEU A 138 -5.90 -13.58 -2.32
C LEU A 138 -5.85 -13.89 -0.82
#